data_AF-A0AAX4J8X0-F1
#
_entry.id   AF-A0AAX4J8X0-F1
#
_cell.length_a   1.000
_cell.length_b   1.000
_cell.length_c   1.000
_cell.angle_alpha   90.00
_cell.angle_beta   90.00
_cell.angle_gamma   90.00
#
_symmetry.space_group_name_H-M   'P 1'
#
loop_
_entity.id
_entity.type
_entity.pdbx_description
1 polymer ?
#
loop_
_entity_poly.entity_id
_entity_poly.type
_entity_poly.pdbx_seq_one_letter_code
_entity_poly.pdbx_strand_id
1 'polypeptide(L)'
;MKDGKKSSFFKEVRMMLYGYGDVSCPRSDTTETLHNYVIEYLTILLVDTHNMAKLKGKTKTEDLLYCIKKDRKKYLRVKHLLMTNEELKNARKAFEMKEYEKE
;
A
#
# COMPACT_ATOMS: atom_id res chain seq x y z
N MET A 1 18.16 -17.43 -15.29
CA MET A 1 17.03 -16.86 -14.54
C MET A 1 17.19 -15.35 -14.62
N LYS A 2 16.21 -14.59 -15.13
CA LYS A 2 16.33 -13.12 -15.11
C LYS A 2 16.34 -12.71 -13.63
N ASP A 3 17.45 -12.19 -13.14
CA ASP A 3 17.49 -11.53 -11.84
C ASP A 3 16.48 -10.37 -11.90
N GLY A 4 15.27 -10.63 -11.41
CA GLY A 4 14.21 -9.65 -11.37
C GLY A 4 14.72 -8.45 -10.59
N LYS A 5 14.57 -7.25 -11.16
CA LYS A 5 14.93 -5.99 -10.50
C LYS A 5 14.36 -6.02 -9.08
N LYS A 6 15.23 -6.14 -8.07
CA LYS A 6 14.81 -6.19 -6.66
C LYS A 6 13.97 -4.94 -6.40
N SER A 7 12.73 -5.13 -5.94
CA SER A 7 11.88 -4.03 -5.50
C SER A 7 12.62 -3.30 -4.38
N SER A 8 12.89 -2.01 -4.60
CA SER A 8 13.57 -1.16 -3.63
C SER A 8 12.65 0.00 -3.28
N PHE A 9 12.34 0.14 -2.00
CA PHE A 9 11.51 1.21 -1.44
C PHE A 9 12.35 2.22 -0.66
N PHE A 10 13.66 2.29 -0.92
CA PHE A 10 14.59 3.06 -0.11
C PHE A 10 14.25 4.56 -0.03
N LYS A 11 13.76 5.14 -1.13
CA LYS A 11 13.35 6.54 -1.18
C LYS A 11 12.09 6.75 -0.35
N GLU A 12 11.11 5.87 -0.49
CA GLU A 12 9.82 5.92 0.18
C GLU A 12 9.99 5.71 1.69
N VAL A 13 10.85 4.77 2.09
CA VAL A 13 11.17 4.50 3.51
C VAL A 13 11.82 5.72 4.16
N ARG A 14 12.76 6.42 3.48
CA ARG A 14 13.32 7.68 4.00
C ARG A 14 12.25 8.76 4.19
N MET A 15 11.37 8.94 3.21
CA MET A 15 10.29 9.93 3.31
C MET A 15 9.30 9.58 4.42
N MET A 16 9.01 8.28 4.60
CA MET A 16 8.17 7.82 5.70
C MET A 16 8.82 8.05 7.05
N LEU A 17 10.12 7.75 7.23
CA LEU A 17 10.84 8.01 8.47
C LEU A 17 10.68 9.47 8.90
N TYR A 18 10.92 10.41 7.99
CA TYR A 18 10.66 11.84 8.25
C TYR A 18 9.19 12.12 8.59
N GLY A 19 8.24 11.54 7.84
CA GLY A 19 6.81 11.67 8.12
C GLY A 19 6.35 11.09 9.47
N TYR A 20 7.12 10.16 10.04
CA TYR A 20 6.92 9.60 11.39
C TYR A 20 7.69 10.36 12.47
N GLY A 21 8.38 11.46 12.14
CA GLY A 21 9.06 12.35 13.08
C GLY A 21 10.57 12.16 13.20
N ASP A 22 11.20 11.38 12.31
CA ASP A 22 12.66 11.30 12.21
C ASP A 22 13.25 12.58 11.56
N VAL A 23 14.58 12.67 11.47
CA VAL A 23 15.30 13.76 10.80
C VAL A 23 15.05 13.78 9.29
N SER A 24 15.23 14.94 8.65
CA SER A 24 15.01 15.14 7.21
C SER A 24 15.89 14.28 6.31
N CYS A 25 17.08 13.91 6.79
CA CYS A 25 17.99 12.99 6.12
C CYS A 25 18.34 11.83 7.08
N PRO A 26 17.49 10.79 7.19
CA PRO A 26 17.75 9.64 8.04
C PRO A 26 19.01 8.91 7.60
N ARG A 27 19.70 8.27 8.55
CA ARG A 27 20.90 7.49 8.24
C ARG A 27 20.58 6.35 7.28
N SER A 28 21.54 6.02 6.41
CA SER A 28 21.37 5.00 5.38
C SER A 28 21.22 3.60 5.96
N ASP A 29 21.94 3.28 7.03
CA ASP A 29 21.87 2.01 7.76
C ASP A 29 20.50 1.78 8.42
N THR A 30 19.93 2.82 9.05
CA THR A 30 18.56 2.78 9.60
C THR A 30 17.54 2.55 8.49
N THR A 31 17.67 3.29 7.38
CA THR A 31 16.78 3.15 6.22
C THR A 31 16.86 1.74 5.63
N GLU A 32 18.06 1.20 5.45
CA GLU A 32 18.29 -0.13 4.91
C GLU A 32 17.66 -1.21 5.79
N THR A 33 17.88 -1.11 7.09
CA THR A 33 17.35 -2.04 8.08
C THR A 33 15.82 -2.06 8.03
N LEU A 34 15.19 -0.89 8.09
CA LEU A 34 13.74 -0.76 8.03
C LEU A 34 13.18 -1.23 6.68
N HIS A 35 13.86 -0.92 5.58
CA HIS A 35 13.50 -1.38 4.25
C HIS A 35 13.46 -2.92 4.18
N ASN A 36 14.45 -3.59 4.74
CA ASN A 36 14.50 -5.06 4.77
C ASN A 36 13.35 -5.63 5.61
N TYR A 37 13.05 -5.05 6.78
CA TYR A 37 11.90 -5.46 7.58
C TYR A 37 10.56 -5.26 6.86
N VAL A 38 10.41 -4.17 6.11
CA VAL A 38 9.19 -3.91 5.32
C VAL A 38 9.04 -4.95 4.21
N ILE A 39 10.11 -5.28 3.47
CA ILE A 39 10.06 -6.30 2.42
C ILE A 39 9.71 -7.67 3.00
N GLU A 40 10.34 -8.05 4.11
CA GLU A 40 10.07 -9.32 4.77
C GLU A 40 8.61 -9.40 5.24
N TYR A 41 8.12 -8.36 5.92
CA TYR A 41 6.73 -8.28 6.35
C TYR A 41 5.74 -8.40 5.20
N LEU A 42 5.97 -7.66 4.10
CA LEU A 42 5.12 -7.72 2.91
C LEU A 42 5.15 -9.10 2.26
N THR A 43 6.32 -9.73 2.19
CA THR A 43 6.48 -11.07 1.63
C THR A 43 5.65 -12.09 2.42
N ILE A 44 5.77 -12.09 3.74
CA ILE A 44 5.00 -12.99 4.62
C ILE A 44 3.50 -12.75 4.43
N LEU A 45 3.06 -11.48 4.52
CA LEU A 45 1.65 -11.12 4.38
C LEU A 45 1.04 -11.54 3.04
N LEU A 46 1.78 -11.34 1.94
CA LEU A 46 1.31 -11.67 0.60
C LEU A 46 1.32 -13.18 0.34
N VAL A 47 2.30 -13.90 0.86
CA VAL A 47 2.34 -15.37 0.80
C VAL A 47 1.18 -15.98 1.57
N ASP A 48 0.89 -15.50 2.79
CA ASP A 48 -0.25 -15.94 3.59
C ASP A 48 -1.58 -15.68 2.87
N THR A 49 -1.71 -14.49 2.28
CA THR A 49 -2.89 -14.11 1.49
C THR A 49 -3.04 -15.02 0.27
N HIS A 50 -1.95 -15.29 -0.44
CA HIS A 50 -1.96 -16.17 -1.60
C HIS A 50 -2.34 -17.61 -1.23
N ASN A 51 -1.75 -18.16 -0.18
CA ASN A 51 -2.03 -19.51 0.32
C ASN A 51 -3.50 -19.68 0.71
N MET A 52 -4.08 -18.68 1.36
CA MET A 52 -5.51 -18.67 1.68
C MET A 52 -6.38 -18.60 0.42
N ALA A 53 -6.03 -17.75 -0.53
CA ALA A 53 -6.78 -17.59 -1.77
C ALA A 53 -6.64 -18.76 -2.75
N LYS A 54 -5.63 -19.63 -2.57
CA LYS A 54 -5.38 -20.81 -3.41
C LYS A 54 -6.59 -21.75 -3.45
N LEU A 55 -7.33 -21.86 -2.34
CA LEU A 55 -8.59 -22.61 -2.28
C LEU A 55 -9.66 -22.09 -3.24
N LYS A 56 -9.62 -20.80 -3.59
CA LYS A 56 -10.54 -20.11 -4.51
C LYS A 56 -9.99 -20.00 -5.94
N GLY A 57 -8.76 -20.47 -6.20
CA GLY A 57 -8.10 -20.46 -7.51
C GLY A 57 -7.50 -19.12 -7.95
N LYS A 58 -7.89 -17.98 -7.38
CA LYS A 58 -7.33 -16.66 -7.71
C LYS A 58 -7.28 -15.74 -6.50
N THR A 59 -6.14 -15.07 -6.30
CA THR A 59 -5.97 -14.04 -5.28
C THR A 59 -6.69 -12.76 -5.68
N LYS A 60 -7.58 -12.26 -4.82
CA LYS A 60 -8.25 -10.97 -4.96
C LYS A 60 -7.82 -9.99 -3.87
N THR A 61 -8.15 -8.72 -4.05
CA THR A 61 -7.89 -7.65 -3.08
C THR A 61 -8.62 -7.85 -1.76
N GLU A 62 -9.79 -8.47 -1.78
CA GLU A 62 -10.57 -8.75 -0.57
C GLU A 62 -9.89 -9.80 0.32
N ASP A 63 -9.11 -10.71 -0.26
CA ASP A 63 -8.38 -11.73 0.50
C ASP A 63 -7.29 -11.07 1.36
N LEU A 64 -6.62 -10.02 0.86
CA LEU A 64 -5.66 -9.25 1.65
C LEU A 64 -6.34 -8.54 2.83
N LEU A 65 -7.53 -7.97 2.59
CA LEU A 65 -8.33 -7.31 3.62
C LEU A 65 -8.76 -8.32 4.71
N TYR A 66 -9.06 -9.56 4.32
CA TYR A 66 -9.36 -10.64 5.25
C TYR A 66 -8.14 -11.02 6.11
N CYS A 67 -6.93 -11.10 5.54
CA CYS A 67 -5.70 -11.38 6.30
C CYS A 67 -5.43 -10.34 7.39
N ILE A 68 -5.63 -9.05 7.08
CA ILE A 68 -5.38 -7.95 8.03
C ILE A 68 -6.54 -7.70 9.01
N LYS A 69 -7.66 -8.42 8.90
CA LYS A 69 -8.88 -8.16 9.70
C LYS A 69 -8.68 -8.23 11.21
N LYS A 70 -7.68 -9.00 11.67
CA LYS A 70 -7.37 -9.13 13.10
C LYS A 70 -6.78 -7.83 13.68
N ASP A 71 -6.10 -7.04 12.87
CA ASP A 71 -5.59 -5.73 13.26
C ASP A 71 -6.65 -4.66 12.96
N ARG A 72 -7.47 -4.34 13.97
CA ARG A 72 -8.57 -3.38 13.84
C ARG A 72 -8.09 -2.00 13.35
N LYS A 73 -6.90 -1.54 13.76
CA LYS A 73 -6.39 -0.22 13.36
C LYS A 73 -6.04 -0.21 11.87
N LYS A 74 -5.29 -1.20 11.40
CA LYS A 74 -4.95 -1.33 9.97
C LYS A 74 -6.19 -1.54 9.11
N TYR A 75 -7.10 -2.41 9.54
CA TYR A 75 -8.33 -2.69 8.81
C TYR A 75 -9.19 -1.44 8.62
N LEU A 76 -9.45 -0.68 9.68
CA LEU A 76 -10.23 0.55 9.61
C LEU A 76 -9.53 1.62 8.76
N ARG A 77 -8.20 1.73 8.87
CA ARG A 77 -7.43 2.66 8.05
C ARG A 77 -7.54 2.36 6.56
N VAL A 78 -7.45 1.09 6.17
CA VAL A 78 -7.62 0.68 4.76
C VAL A 78 -9.03 1.00 4.26
N LYS A 79 -10.07 0.67 5.04
CA LYS A 79 -11.45 0.98 4.68
C LYS A 79 -11.67 2.49 4.46
N HIS A 80 -11.15 3.32 5.37
CA HIS A 80 -11.22 4.77 5.24
C HIS A 80 -10.51 5.27 3.98
N LEU A 81 -9.30 4.79 3.69
CA LEU A 81 -8.55 5.20 2.49
C LEU A 81 -9.28 4.85 1.19
N LEU A 82 -9.89 3.66 1.12
CA LEU A 82 -10.68 3.24 -0.05
C LEU A 82 -11.91 4.14 -0.25
N MET A 83 -12.63 4.44 0.83
CA MET A 83 -13.80 5.32 0.82
C MET A 83 -13.43 6.74 0.36
N THR A 84 -12.40 7.35 0.96
CA THR A 84 -11.94 8.68 0.56
C THR A 84 -11.46 8.72 -0.89
N ASN A 85 -10.83 7.65 -1.39
CA ASN A 85 -10.42 7.58 -2.79
C ASN A 85 -11.63 7.52 -3.74
N GLU A 86 -12.70 6.83 -3.35
CA GLU A 86 -13.95 6.81 -4.12
C GLU A 86 -14.63 8.19 -4.14
N GLU A 87 -14.68 8.87 -2.99
CA GLU A 87 -15.16 10.25 -2.89
C GLU A 87 -14.37 11.20 -3.81
N LEU A 88 -13.03 11.11 -3.79
CA LEU A 88 -12.16 11.92 -4.66
C LEU A 88 -12.40 11.64 -6.15
N LYS A 89 -12.62 10.37 -6.52
CA LYS A 89 -12.94 10.00 -7.92
C LYS A 89 -14.29 10.59 -8.35
N ASN A 90 -15.30 10.52 -7.48
CA ASN A 90 -16.62 11.07 -7.76
C ASN A 90 -16.58 12.60 -7.87
N ALA A 91 -15.82 13.27 -6.99
CA ALA A 91 -15.61 14.70 -7.06
C ALA A 91 -14.96 15.12 -8.39
N ARG A 92 -13.90 14.43 -8.84
CA ARG A 92 -13.22 14.72 -10.11
C ARG A 92 -14.14 14.60 -11.32
N LYS A 93 -14.96 13.54 -11.39
CA LYS A 93 -15.93 13.34 -12.48
C LYS A 93 -16.92 14.50 -12.61
N ALA A 94 -17.36 15.07 -11.48
CA ALA A 94 -18.30 16.20 -11.47
C ALA A 94 -17.71 17.50 -12.07
N PHE A 95 -16.38 17.61 -12.16
CA PHE A 95 -15.71 18.72 -12.83
C PHE A 95 -15.42 18.43 -14.30
N GLU A 96 -15.05 17.19 -14.65
CA GLU A 96 -14.83 16.77 -16.04
C GLU A 96 -16.11 16.92 -16.90
N MET A 97 -17.28 16.57 -16.37
CA MET A 97 -18.55 16.74 -17.12
C MET A 97 -18.88 18.21 -17.42
N LYS A 98 -18.44 19.16 -16.59
CA LYS A 98 -18.70 20.60 -16.79
C LYS A 98 -17.84 21.23 -17.88
N GLU A 99 -16.72 20.62 -18.24
CA GLU A 99 -15.90 21.11 -19.35
C GLU A 99 -16.51 20.73 -20.71
N TYR A 100 -17.12 19.54 -20.82
CA TYR A 100 -17.83 19.12 -22.04
C TYR A 100 -19.16 19.85 -22.29
N GLU A 101 -19.82 20.37 -21.25
CA GLU A 101 -21.06 21.16 -21.40
C GLU A 101 -20.79 22.63 -21.83
N LYS A 102 -19.53 23.05 -21.92
CA LYS A 102 -19.13 24.40 -22.33
C LYS A 102 -18.59 24.51 -23.76
N GLU A 103 -18.54 23.39 -24.49
CA GLU A 103 -18.37 23.35 -25.95
C GLU A 103 -19.72 23.18 -26.64
#